data_AF-A0A527F9H8-F1
#
_entry.id   AF-A0A527F9H8-F1
#
_cell.length_a   1.000
_cell.length_b   1.000
_cell.length_c   1.000
_cell.angle_alpha   90.00
_cell.angle_beta   90.00
_cell.angle_gamma   90.00
#
_symmetry.space_group_name_H-M   'P 1'
#
loop_
_entity.id
_entity.type
_entity.pdbx_description
1 polymer ?
#
loop_
_entity_poly.entity_id
_entity_poly.type
_entity_poly.pdbx_seq_one_letter_code
_entity_poly.pdbx_strand_id
1 'polypeptide(L)' 'MPKLVIFDCDGILVDTENLANRRLAEWLTAAGYPTSFEYCRKNFSGRSMASVQKEIEEETSVRLG' A
#
# COMPACT_ATOMS: atom_id res chain seq x y z
N MET A 1 1.97 35.56 -1.75
CA MET A 1 2.26 34.25 -2.38
C MET A 1 3.45 33.62 -1.68
N PRO A 2 3.49 32.28 -1.49
CA PRO A 2 4.64 31.62 -0.89
C PRO A 2 5.89 31.78 -1.78
N LYS A 3 7.06 31.93 -1.15
CA LYS A 3 8.36 32.08 -1.85
C LYS A 3 9.05 30.74 -2.12
N LEU A 4 8.61 29.66 -1.47
CA LEU A 4 9.12 28.30 -1.60
C LEU A 4 7.99 27.30 -1.31
N VAL A 5 7.95 26.21 -2.07
CA VAL A 5 7.08 25.05 -1.83
C VAL A 5 7.95 23.80 -1.86
N ILE A 6 7.81 22.95 -0.86
CA ILE A 6 8.50 21.66 -0.78
C ILE A 6 7.47 20.59 -1.10
N PHE A 7 7.75 19.79 -2.13
CA PHE A 7 6.93 18.67 -2.53
C PHE A 7 7.58 17.37 -2.06
N ASP A 8 6.75 16.43 -1.64
CA ASP A 8 7.17 15.05 -1.51
C ASP A 8 7.45 14.45 -2.89
N CYS A 9 8.25 13.40 -2.96
CA CYS A 9 8.54 12.71 -4.21
C CYS A 9 7.46 11.67 -4.54
N ASP A 10 7.18 10.77 -3.62
CA ASP A 10 6.27 9.65 -3.84
C ASP A 10 4.80 10.10 -3.81
N GLY A 11 4.02 9.69 -4.81
CA GLY A 11 2.60 10.04 -4.95
C GLY A 11 2.32 11.50 -5.33
N ILE A 12 3.31 12.39 -5.27
CA ILE A 12 3.19 13.81 -5.63
C ILE A 12 3.96 14.15 -6.90
N LEU A 13 5.28 13.93 -6.93
CA LEU A 13 6.10 14.17 -8.12
C LEU A 13 6.24 12.92 -8.99
N VAL A 14 6.12 11.73 -8.40
CA VAL A 14 6.25 10.43 -9.08
C VAL A 14 5.10 9.53 -8.66
N ASP A 15 4.43 8.89 -9.62
CA ASP A 15 3.33 7.95 -9.35
C ASP A 15 3.81 6.56 -8.90
N THR A 16 4.49 6.51 -7.77
CA THR A 16 4.98 5.26 -7.14
C THR A 16 3.91 4.58 -6.29
N GLU A 17 2.99 5.34 -5.70
CA GLU A 17 1.96 4.79 -4.80
C GLU A 17 0.90 3.96 -5.51
N ASN A 18 0.46 4.35 -6.71
CA ASN A 18 -0.54 3.55 -7.44
C ASN A 18 0.05 2.19 -7.83
N LEU A 19 1.30 2.16 -8.28
CA LEU A 19 1.99 0.92 -8.62
C LEU A 19 2.17 0.04 -7.38
N ALA A 20 2.63 0.62 -6.26
CA ALA A 20 2.80 -0.11 -5.01
C ALA A 20 1.48 -0.74 -4.53
N ASN A 21 0.39 0.02 -4.53
CA ASN A 21 -0.93 -0.49 -4.11
C ASN A 21 -1.50 -1.56 -5.03
N ARG A 22 -1.23 -1.50 -6.34
CA ARG A 22 -1.61 -2.58 -7.27
C ARG A 22 -0.85 -3.87 -6.95
N ARG A 23 0.46 -3.77 -6.75
CA ARG A 23 1.30 -4.92 -6.37
C ARG A 23 0.90 -5.51 -5.02
N LEU A 24 0.56 -4.66 -4.06
CA LEU A 24 0.06 -5.10 -2.76
C LEU A 24 -1.27 -5.87 -2.91
N ALA A 25 -2.22 -5.36 -3.69
CA ALA A 25 -3.49 -6.04 -3.93
C ALA A 25 -3.30 -7.39 -4.62
N GLU A 26 -2.42 -7.47 -5.61
CA GLU A 26 -2.04 -8.71 -6.30
C GLU A 26 -1.44 -9.73 -5.32
N TRP A 27 -0.49 -9.29 -4.49
CA TRP A 27 0.21 -10.15 -3.52
C TRP A 27 -0.73 -10.69 -2.45
N LEU A 28 -1.54 -9.82 -1.84
CA LEU A 28 -2.52 -10.20 -0.82
C LEU A 28 -3.56 -11.17 -1.38
N THR A 29 -4.07 -10.89 -2.58
CA THR A 29 -5.05 -11.76 -3.25
C THR A 29 -4.45 -13.12 -3.57
N ALA A 30 -3.20 -13.18 -4.05
CA ALA A 30 -2.49 -14.42 -4.33
C ALA A 30 -2.24 -15.26 -3.06
N ALA A 31 -2.10 -14.62 -1.90
CA ALA A 31 -1.95 -15.30 -0.61
C ALA A 31 -3.28 -15.76 0.02
N GLY A 32 -4.42 -15.50 -0.63
CA GLY A 32 -5.74 -15.88 -0.12
C GLY A 32 -6.42 -14.82 0.73
N TYR A 33 -5.98 -13.56 0.66
CA TYR A 33 -6.71 -12.39 1.17
C TYR A 33 -7.33 -11.61 0.00
N PRO A 34 -8.58 -11.93 -0.42
CA PRO A 34 -9.20 -11.26 -1.56
C PRO A 34 -9.34 -9.76 -1.31
N THR A 35 -8.70 -8.94 -2.14
CA THR A 35 -8.74 -7.49 -2.00
C THR A 35 -8.69 -6.79 -3.36
N SER A 36 -8.72 -5.45 -3.35
CA SER A 36 -8.66 -4.63 -4.55
C SER A 36 -7.65 -3.51 -4.40
N PHE A 37 -7.21 -2.97 -5.54
CA PHE A 37 -6.37 -1.77 -5.56
C PHE A 37 -6.96 -0.62 -4.73
N GLU A 38 -8.26 -0.35 -4.85
CA GLU A 38 -8.90 0.75 -4.11
C GLU A 38 -8.98 0.48 -2.61
N TYR A 39 -9.15 -0.79 -2.22
CA TYR A 39 -9.07 -1.17 -0.81
C TYR A 39 -7.65 -0.95 -0.28
N CYS A 40 -6.62 -1.41 -0.99
CA CYS A 40 -5.23 -1.21 -0.58
C CYS A 40 -4.87 0.27 -0.51
N ARG A 41 -5.23 1.06 -1.51
CA ARG A 41 -4.98 2.50 -1.52
C ARG A 41 -5.67 3.21 -0.35
N LYS A 42 -6.90 2.81 0.00
CA LYS A 42 -7.65 3.43 1.10
C LYS A 42 -7.11 3.06 2.48
N ASN A 43 -6.68 1.81 2.68
CA ASN A 43 -6.35 1.28 4.00
C ASN A 43 -4.84 1.17 4.26
N PHE A 44 -4.03 1.12 3.20
CA PHE A 44 -2.60 0.79 3.28
C PHE A 44 -1.65 1.80 2.62
N SER A 45 -2.15 2.84 1.93
CA SER A 45 -1.28 3.91 1.42
C SER A 45 -0.44 4.55 2.52
N GLY A 46 0.83 4.83 2.22
CA GLY A 46 1.80 5.37 3.17
C GLY A 46 2.30 4.38 4.23
N ARG A 47 1.83 3.12 4.22
CA ARG A 47 2.30 2.07 5.14
C ARG A 47 3.38 1.22 4.48
N SER A 48 4.34 0.75 5.28
CA SER A 48 5.34 -0.19 4.79
C SER A 48 4.73 -1.56 4.54
N MET A 49 5.22 -2.28 3.53
CA MET A 49 4.76 -3.64 3.23
C MET A 49 4.89 -4.58 4.43
N ALA A 50 5.97 -4.46 5.21
CA ALA A 50 6.16 -5.25 6.43
C ALA A 50 5.10 -4.98 7.51
N SER A 51 4.64 -3.73 7.64
CA SER A 51 3.56 -3.40 8.58
C SER A 51 2.23 -3.99 8.14
N VAL A 52 1.92 -3.91 6.84
CA VAL A 52 0.68 -4.50 6.28
C VAL A 52 0.71 -6.02 6.41
N GLN A 53 1.85 -6.65 6.10
CA GLN A 53 2.04 -8.09 6.27
C GLN A 53 1.75 -8.53 7.70
N LYS A 54 2.39 -7.86 8.67
CA LYS A 54 2.22 -8.18 10.08
C LYS A 54 0.75 -8.08 10.50
N GLU A 55 0.07 -7.00 10.13
CA GLU A 55 -1.36 -6.80 10.45
C GLU A 55 -2.23 -7.92 9.87
N ILE A 56 -2.05 -8.25 8.59
CA ILE A 56 -2.84 -9.30 7.94
C ILE A 56 -2.59 -10.67 8.57
N GLU A 57 -1.36 -11.00 8.94
CA GLU A 57 -1.02 -12.27 9.58
C GLU A 57 -1.48 -12.35 11.05
N GLU A 58 -1.69 -11.21 11.73
CA GLU A 58 -2.22 -11.14 13.09
C GLU A 58 -3.75 -11.19 13.13
N GLU A 59 -4.41 -10.54 12.16
CA GLU A 59 -5.87 -10.39 12.13
C GLU A 59 -6.59 -11.47 11.31
N THR A 60 -5.86 -12.20 10.47
CA THR A 60 -6.43 -13.20 9.56
C THR A 60 -5.68 -14.53 9.60
N SER A 61 -6.25 -15.56 8.98
CA SER A 61 -5.58 -16.86 8.81
C SER A 61 -4.58 -16.89 7.65
N VAL A 62 -4.42 -15.79 6.91
CA VAL A 62 -3.54 -15.70 5.74
C VAL A 62 -2.09 -15.58 6.19
N ARG A 63 -1.19 -16.24 5.45
CA ARG A 63 0.27 -16.21 5.68
C ARG A 63 0.96 -15.70 4.43
N LEU A 64 1.75 -14.63 4.58
CA LEU A 64 2.37 -13.90 3.48
C LEU A 64 3.86 -14.23 3.32
N GLY A 65 4.46 -14.90 4.31
CA GLY A 65 5.82 -15.48 4.24
C GLY A 65 6.86 -14.61 4.91
#